data_AF-A0AAN9VQD1-F1
#
_entry.id   AF-A0AAN9VQD1-F1
#
_cell.length_a   1.000
_cell.length_b   1.000
_cell.length_c   1.000
_cell.angle_alpha   90.00
_cell.angle_beta   90.00
_cell.angle_gamma   90.00
#
_symmetry.space_group_name_H-M   'P 1'
#
loop_
_entity.id
_entity.type
_entity.pdbx_description
1 polymer ?
#
loop_
_entity_poly.entity_id
_entity_poly.type
_entity_poly.pdbx_seq_one_letter_code
_entity_poly.pdbx_strand_id
1 'polypeptide(L)'
;MAICRIGFAVFKKTALYQVRTLSLFLNESKYNTQVKLCCDERYWEVDWSDQQVRYLTSKTVPVSDDIKHCNVGTIGHIDHGKTTLTAAITKVLEEEGYSRFVSYEEIDRAPEEKARGVTINATHVQYRTKMRHYAHTDCPGHSDYIKNMISGASQMDGAIVVVAATDGQMPQTREHLLLAKQIGIKNIVVFINKVDLVDEDVVDLVEIEMRELLNDFGYDGIVTPIIRGSAKLALQGDNSEMGKKSIISLMKAIDEHIPTPTRDTTSPFILPIDDAFTVPGRGTVVIGTLERGVIKKNDEAELLGFNVKKSTSVADIQIFKKSVPSAEAGENLGVLVRGVRLQAVERGMLLCARGSMDISNCFESEIYFLTKSEGGRSKPVTSKYIQQFFSKTWNILCRVDVKEGEMIMPGEHARVIITLLRGMVLLEGQSFTIRENNQTVATGIVAKILPSVSLINTKLHKVQIPNVHN
;
A
#
# COMPACT_ATOMS: atom_id res chain seq x y z
N MET A 1 -23.94 36.26 -49.56
CA MET A 1 -22.51 35.95 -49.83
C MET A 1 -21.57 36.23 -48.65
N ALA A 2 -22.05 36.19 -47.40
CA ALA A 2 -21.23 36.33 -46.17
C ALA A 2 -21.35 35.14 -45.20
N ILE A 3 -21.95 34.03 -45.64
CA ILE A 3 -22.22 32.84 -44.80
C ILE A 3 -21.24 31.68 -45.11
N CYS A 4 -20.44 31.76 -46.18
CA CYS A 4 -19.52 30.69 -46.58
C CYS A 4 -18.04 30.86 -46.18
N ARG A 5 -17.66 31.83 -45.35
CA ARG A 5 -16.24 32.07 -45.02
C ARG A 5 -15.82 31.86 -43.56
N ILE A 6 -16.73 31.53 -42.65
CA ILE A 6 -16.38 31.29 -41.24
C ILE A 6 -16.27 29.78 -40.92
N GLY A 7 -16.84 28.91 -41.75
CA GLY A 7 -16.80 27.44 -41.56
C GLY A 7 -15.53 26.72 -42.02
N PHE A 8 -14.50 27.42 -42.51
CA PHE A 8 -13.33 26.77 -43.14
C PHE A 8 -12.03 26.79 -42.32
N ALA A 9 -12.01 27.43 -41.15
CA ALA A 9 -10.77 27.62 -40.38
C ALA A 9 -10.56 26.64 -39.22
N VAL A 10 -11.58 25.85 -38.81
CA VAL A 10 -11.49 25.03 -37.57
C VAL A 10 -11.41 23.52 -37.81
N PHE A 11 -11.71 23.00 -39.01
CA PHE A 11 -11.62 21.56 -39.28
C PHE A 11 -10.71 21.27 -40.49
N LYS A 12 -9.40 21.38 -40.25
CA LYS A 12 -8.38 20.81 -41.14
C LYS A 12 -7.49 19.83 -40.37
N LYS A 13 -8.11 18.86 -39.71
CA LYS A 13 -7.57 17.52 -39.46
C LYS A 13 -8.72 16.63 -38.96
N THR A 14 -8.82 15.44 -39.58
CA THR A 14 -9.68 14.29 -39.26
C THR A 14 -11.20 14.33 -39.60
N ALA A 15 -11.49 13.88 -40.83
CA ALA A 15 -12.49 12.86 -41.22
C ALA A 15 -14.02 13.13 -41.17
N LEU A 16 -14.48 13.94 -42.13
CA LEU A 16 -15.55 13.74 -43.15
C LEU A 16 -16.68 12.64 -43.10
N TYR A 17 -16.89 11.82 -42.07
CA TYR A 17 -17.88 10.72 -42.16
C TYR A 17 -19.25 10.91 -41.49
N GLN A 18 -19.56 12.06 -40.88
CA GLN A 18 -20.85 12.24 -40.16
C GLN A 18 -21.65 13.50 -40.55
N VAL A 19 -21.42 14.06 -41.73
CA VAL A 19 -22.10 15.31 -42.15
C VAL A 19 -23.56 15.09 -42.61
N ARG A 20 -24.03 13.85 -42.78
CA ARG A 20 -25.42 13.57 -43.20
C ARG A 20 -26.45 13.50 -42.07
N THR A 21 -26.02 13.37 -40.80
CA THR A 21 -26.95 13.17 -39.68
C THR A 21 -27.43 14.49 -39.05
N LEU A 22 -26.68 15.58 -39.26
CA LEU A 22 -26.96 16.89 -38.65
C LEU A 22 -28.04 17.70 -39.39
N SER A 23 -28.25 17.47 -40.69
CA SER A 23 -29.29 18.17 -41.45
C SER A 23 -30.71 17.76 -41.06
N LEU A 24 -30.89 16.57 -40.48
CA LEU A 24 -32.20 16.05 -40.04
C LEU A 24 -32.63 16.60 -38.67
N PHE A 25 -31.68 16.95 -37.80
CA PHE A 25 -32.00 17.44 -36.44
C PHE A 25 -32.46 18.91 -36.41
N LEU A 26 -32.09 19.70 -37.43
CA LEU A 26 -32.35 21.14 -37.49
C LEU A 26 -33.76 21.53 -37.96
N ASN A 27 -34.61 20.56 -38.32
CA ASN A 27 -35.96 20.85 -38.84
C ASN A 27 -37.10 20.68 -37.81
N GLU A 28 -36.86 20.11 -36.63
CA GLU A 28 -37.97 19.72 -35.72
C GLU A 28 -37.98 20.34 -34.31
N SER A 29 -37.05 21.22 -33.93
CA SER A 29 -37.16 21.88 -32.62
C SER A 29 -36.82 23.37 -32.67
N LYS A 30 -37.81 24.17 -33.06
CA LYS A 30 -37.90 25.55 -32.55
C LYS A 30 -38.16 25.43 -31.04
N TYR A 31 -37.38 26.15 -30.23
CA TYR A 31 -37.42 26.21 -28.76
C TYR A 31 -36.66 25.10 -28.01
N ASN A 32 -35.33 25.21 -28.00
CA ASN A 32 -34.54 24.94 -26.79
C ASN A 32 -33.20 25.69 -26.88
N THR A 33 -32.93 26.58 -25.91
CA THR A 33 -31.74 27.46 -25.88
C THR A 33 -30.48 26.78 -25.34
N GLN A 34 -30.52 25.48 -25.05
CA GLN A 34 -29.36 24.70 -24.63
C GLN A 34 -29.22 23.45 -25.50
N VAL A 35 -28.11 23.35 -26.21
CA VAL A 35 -27.75 22.16 -26.98
C VAL A 35 -26.53 21.51 -26.32
N LYS A 36 -26.67 20.24 -25.93
CA LYS A 36 -25.56 19.41 -25.45
C LYS A 36 -24.92 18.70 -26.63
N LEU A 37 -23.66 19.01 -26.90
CA LEU A 37 -22.87 18.30 -27.91
C LEU A 37 -21.92 17.32 -27.22
N CYS A 38 -21.91 16.06 -27.66
CA CYS A 38 -21.04 15.00 -27.15
C CYS A 38 -20.13 14.51 -28.29
N CYS A 39 -18.81 14.57 -28.08
CA CYS A 39 -17.80 14.00 -28.97
C CYS A 39 -16.58 13.58 -28.14
N ASP A 40 -16.08 12.35 -28.32
CA ASP A 40 -14.95 11.78 -27.58
C ASP A 40 -14.99 12.01 -26.06
N GLU A 41 -16.06 11.55 -25.41
CA GLU A 41 -16.26 11.59 -23.94
C GLU A 41 -16.23 13.00 -23.30
N ARG A 42 -16.45 14.06 -24.10
CA ARG A 42 -16.56 15.44 -23.62
C ARG A 42 -17.92 16.04 -23.93
N TYR A 43 -18.50 16.68 -22.92
CA TYR A 43 -19.76 17.39 -23.01
C TYR A 43 -19.55 18.89 -23.15
N TRP A 44 -20.28 19.51 -24.07
CA TRP A 44 -20.29 20.95 -24.28
C TRP A 44 -21.71 21.47 -24.12
N GLU A 45 -21.91 22.38 -23.16
CA GLU A 45 -23.12 23.21 -23.06
C GLU A 45 -22.84 24.55 -23.73
N VAL A 46 -23.66 24.92 -24.71
CA VAL A 46 -23.57 26.22 -25.39
C VAL A 46 -24.85 26.98 -25.11
N ASP A 47 -24.72 28.09 -24.40
CA ASP A 47 -25.81 29.03 -24.14
C ASP A 47 -25.73 30.18 -25.15
N TRP A 48 -26.80 30.40 -25.92
CA TRP A 48 -26.82 31.34 -27.04
C TRP A 48 -27.43 32.71 -26.68
N SER A 49 -27.24 33.16 -25.43
CA SER A 49 -27.72 34.46 -24.96
C SER A 49 -26.59 35.43 -24.60
N ASP A 50 -25.69 35.73 -25.54
CA ASP A 50 -25.19 37.09 -25.75
C ASP A 50 -24.15 37.16 -26.89
N GLN A 51 -24.32 38.14 -27.77
CA GLN A 51 -23.35 38.48 -28.80
C GLN A 51 -22.13 39.21 -28.19
N GLN A 52 -21.27 38.51 -27.45
CA GLN A 52 -19.91 38.99 -27.19
C GLN A 52 -18.88 37.87 -27.27
N VAL A 53 -18.19 37.84 -28.41
CA VAL A 53 -16.95 37.09 -28.63
C VAL A 53 -15.85 37.69 -27.75
N ARG A 54 -15.56 37.10 -26.58
CA ARG A 54 -14.30 37.32 -25.85
C ARG A 54 -13.88 36.07 -25.07
N TYR A 55 -12.77 35.48 -25.51
CA TYR A 55 -11.90 34.53 -24.81
C TYR A 55 -12.58 33.39 -24.04
N LEU A 56 -12.73 32.24 -24.71
CA LEU A 56 -12.90 30.95 -24.04
C LEU A 56 -11.64 30.67 -23.20
N THR A 57 -11.66 31.06 -21.95
CA THR A 57 -10.74 30.52 -20.95
C THR A 57 -11.17 29.08 -20.73
N SER A 58 -10.30 28.12 -21.05
CA SER A 58 -10.49 26.73 -20.66
C SER A 58 -10.35 26.63 -19.14
N LYS A 59 -11.38 27.01 -18.40
CA LYS A 59 -11.61 26.39 -17.10
C LYS A 59 -11.98 24.96 -17.39
N THR A 60 -10.97 24.10 -17.44
CA THR A 60 -11.13 22.73 -16.99
C THR A 60 -11.67 22.85 -15.58
N VAL A 61 -12.98 22.68 -15.43
CA VAL A 61 -13.52 22.21 -14.15
C VAL A 61 -12.83 20.86 -14.00
N PRO A 62 -11.91 20.67 -13.03
CA PRO A 62 -11.47 19.34 -12.72
C PRO A 62 -12.75 18.61 -12.37
N VAL A 63 -13.08 17.54 -13.09
CA VAL A 63 -13.98 16.53 -12.53
C VAL A 63 -13.18 15.99 -11.35
N SER A 64 -13.33 16.63 -10.18
CA SER A 64 -12.91 16.05 -8.92
C SER A 64 -13.89 14.93 -8.65
N ASP A 65 -13.69 13.82 -9.36
CA ASP A 65 -14.11 12.52 -8.88
C ASP A 65 -13.28 12.30 -7.61
N ASP A 66 -13.81 12.79 -6.49
CA ASP A 66 -13.26 12.68 -5.13
C ASP A 66 -13.39 11.21 -4.67
N ILE A 67 -12.92 10.29 -5.51
CA ILE A 67 -12.96 8.86 -5.30
C ILE A 67 -11.89 8.55 -4.26
N LYS A 68 -12.36 8.34 -3.04
CA LYS A 68 -11.56 8.00 -1.88
C LYS A 68 -10.57 6.87 -2.19
N HIS A 69 -9.30 7.08 -1.84
CA HIS A 69 -8.24 6.10 -2.04
C HIS A 69 -8.08 5.16 -0.84
N CYS A 70 -7.91 3.87 -1.10
CA CYS A 70 -7.66 2.86 -0.07
C CYS A 70 -6.53 1.92 -0.53
N ASN A 71 -5.60 1.64 0.37
CA ASN A 71 -4.52 0.69 0.13
C ASN A 71 -4.93 -0.66 0.69
N VAL A 72 -4.93 -1.68 -0.16
CA VAL A 72 -5.25 -3.06 0.22
C VAL A 72 -4.15 -4.00 -0.25
N GLY A 73 -4.15 -5.24 0.21
CA GLY A 73 -3.25 -6.23 -0.35
C GLY A 73 -3.55 -7.65 0.10
N THR A 74 -3.00 -8.60 -0.63
CA THR A 74 -3.21 -10.04 -0.43
C THR A 74 -2.13 -10.62 0.47
N ILE A 75 -2.55 -11.30 1.52
CA ILE A 75 -1.68 -12.05 2.44
C ILE A 75 -2.19 -13.47 2.60
N GLY A 76 -1.33 -14.41 2.97
CA GLY A 76 -1.68 -15.81 3.16
C GLY A 76 -0.54 -16.75 2.76
N HIS A 77 -0.73 -18.04 3.01
CA HIS A 77 0.25 -19.08 2.73
C HIS A 77 0.64 -19.18 1.25
N ILE A 78 1.80 -19.79 0.98
CA ILE A 78 2.24 -20.12 -0.38
C ILE A 78 1.18 -20.98 -1.09
N ASP A 79 1.06 -20.84 -2.41
CA ASP A 79 0.14 -21.60 -3.26
C ASP A 79 -1.36 -21.50 -2.95
N HIS A 80 -1.78 -20.67 -2.00
CA HIS A 80 -3.20 -20.37 -1.76
C HIS A 80 -3.83 -19.49 -2.85
N GLY A 81 -3.03 -18.95 -3.79
CA GLY A 81 -3.51 -18.24 -4.98
C GLY A 81 -3.68 -16.72 -4.82
N LYS A 82 -2.82 -16.07 -4.01
CA LYS A 82 -2.80 -14.59 -3.83
C LYS A 82 -2.69 -13.84 -5.16
N THR A 83 -1.64 -14.11 -5.94
CA THR A 83 -1.38 -13.47 -7.23
C THR A 83 -2.45 -13.79 -8.27
N THR A 84 -2.99 -15.02 -8.25
CA THR A 84 -4.13 -15.41 -9.09
C THR A 84 -5.38 -14.59 -8.76
N LEU A 85 -5.65 -14.37 -7.46
CA LEU A 85 -6.75 -13.54 -6.99
C LEU A 85 -6.55 -12.08 -7.43
N THR A 86 -5.36 -11.52 -7.28
CA THR A 86 -5.05 -10.15 -7.74
C THR A 86 -5.28 -9.99 -9.24
N ALA A 87 -4.84 -10.95 -10.07
CA ALA A 87 -5.12 -10.95 -11.51
C ALA A 87 -6.63 -11.06 -11.79
N ALA A 88 -7.35 -11.93 -11.09
CA ALA A 88 -8.79 -12.11 -11.25
C ALA A 88 -9.59 -10.84 -10.91
N ILE A 89 -9.21 -10.13 -9.85
CA ILE A 89 -9.80 -8.83 -9.47
C ILE A 89 -9.66 -7.84 -10.63
N THR A 90 -8.45 -7.68 -11.18
CA THR A 90 -8.26 -6.73 -12.30
C THR A 90 -9.05 -7.11 -13.55
N LYS A 91 -9.21 -8.42 -13.84
CA LYS A 91 -9.96 -8.90 -14.99
C LYS A 91 -11.46 -8.62 -14.85
N VAL A 92 -12.03 -8.99 -13.72
CA VAL A 92 -13.48 -8.81 -13.46
C VAL A 92 -13.85 -7.33 -13.45
N LEU A 93 -13.01 -6.48 -12.86
CA LEU A 93 -13.24 -5.03 -12.85
C LEU A 93 -12.98 -4.37 -14.20
N GLU A 94 -12.12 -4.93 -15.07
CA GLU A 94 -11.95 -4.44 -16.44
C GLU A 94 -13.22 -4.65 -17.27
N GLU A 95 -13.90 -5.80 -17.11
CA GLU A 95 -15.17 -6.07 -17.80
C GLU A 95 -16.27 -5.06 -17.41
N GLU A 96 -16.21 -4.47 -16.21
CA GLU A 96 -17.10 -3.39 -15.77
C GLU A 96 -16.60 -1.97 -16.15
N GLY A 97 -15.43 -1.82 -16.79
CA GLY A 97 -14.83 -0.53 -17.16
C GLY A 97 -14.11 0.19 -16.00
N TYR A 98 -13.80 -0.53 -14.93
CA TYR A 98 -13.21 0.00 -13.70
C TYR A 98 -11.73 -0.35 -13.49
N SER A 99 -11.13 -1.16 -14.36
CA SER A 99 -9.71 -1.49 -14.27
C SER A 99 -9.09 -1.73 -15.64
N ARG A 100 -7.76 -1.81 -15.67
CA ARG A 100 -7.02 -2.44 -16.76
C ARG A 100 -6.56 -3.81 -16.26
N PHE A 101 -6.81 -4.85 -17.04
CA PHE A 101 -6.38 -6.19 -16.69
C PHE A 101 -4.85 -6.27 -16.62
N VAL A 102 -4.36 -6.89 -15.55
CA VAL A 102 -2.96 -7.21 -15.35
C VAL A 102 -2.87 -8.73 -15.20
N SER A 103 -2.14 -9.36 -16.11
CA SER A 103 -2.02 -10.82 -16.13
C SER A 103 -1.14 -11.33 -14.98
N TYR A 104 -1.30 -12.60 -14.63
CA TYR A 104 -0.47 -13.27 -13.62
C TYR A 104 1.04 -13.08 -13.89
N GLU A 105 1.45 -13.20 -15.15
CA GLU A 105 2.86 -13.06 -15.56
C GLU A 105 3.39 -11.62 -15.53
N GLU A 106 2.49 -10.63 -15.52
CA GLU A 106 2.83 -9.21 -15.37
C GLU A 106 2.98 -8.83 -13.89
N ILE A 107 2.28 -9.54 -12.99
CA ILE A 107 2.42 -9.36 -11.54
C ILE A 107 3.72 -10.05 -11.07
N ASP A 108 3.91 -11.32 -11.42
CA ASP A 108 5.15 -12.10 -11.19
C ASP A 108 6.13 -11.88 -12.36
N ARG A 109 6.62 -10.65 -12.49
CA ARG A 109 7.45 -10.24 -13.63
C ARG A 109 8.92 -10.62 -13.51
N ALA A 110 9.43 -10.87 -12.30
CA ALA A 110 10.87 -11.07 -12.12
C ALA A 110 11.29 -12.44 -12.73
N PRO A 111 12.46 -12.52 -13.41
CA PRO A 111 12.93 -13.79 -13.97
C PRO A 111 13.04 -14.91 -12.92
N GLU A 112 13.40 -14.54 -11.68
CA GLU A 112 13.49 -15.45 -10.54
C GLU A 112 12.11 -15.92 -10.05
N GLU A 113 11.09 -15.06 -10.10
CA GLU A 113 9.70 -15.41 -9.75
C GLU A 113 9.14 -16.40 -10.75
N LYS A 114 9.32 -16.15 -12.06
CA LYS A 114 8.86 -17.06 -13.13
C LYS A 114 9.55 -18.42 -13.08
N ALA A 115 10.83 -18.48 -12.73
CA ALA A 115 11.58 -19.73 -12.63
C ALA A 115 11.18 -20.56 -11.41
N ARG A 116 10.80 -19.91 -10.30
CA ARG A 116 10.45 -20.58 -9.04
C ARG A 116 8.95 -20.78 -8.83
N GLY A 117 8.10 -20.07 -9.57
CA GLY A 117 6.64 -20.10 -9.42
C GLY A 117 6.16 -19.47 -8.11
N VAL A 118 6.94 -18.59 -7.49
CA VAL A 118 6.61 -17.94 -6.21
C VAL A 118 6.86 -16.44 -6.32
N THR A 119 5.95 -15.63 -5.76
CA THR A 119 6.13 -14.19 -5.61
C THR A 119 7.28 -13.91 -4.64
N ILE A 120 8.22 -13.06 -5.05
CA ILE A 120 9.40 -12.69 -4.27
C ILE A 120 9.28 -11.23 -3.83
N ASN A 121 8.96 -10.35 -4.78
CA ASN A 121 8.81 -8.92 -4.56
C ASN A 121 7.35 -8.55 -4.35
N ALA A 122 7.11 -7.50 -3.56
CA ALA A 122 5.76 -6.94 -3.45
C ALA A 122 5.44 -6.19 -4.75
N THR A 123 4.34 -6.56 -5.41
CA THR A 123 3.92 -5.93 -6.66
C THR A 123 2.68 -5.07 -6.44
N HIS A 124 2.69 -3.85 -6.97
CA HIS A 124 1.58 -2.90 -6.86
C HIS A 124 0.72 -2.90 -8.12
N VAL A 125 -0.58 -3.08 -7.94
CA VAL A 125 -1.61 -3.10 -8.98
C VAL A 125 -2.70 -2.09 -8.62
N GLN A 126 -3.39 -1.52 -9.61
CA GLN A 126 -4.50 -0.60 -9.38
C GLN A 126 -5.78 -1.08 -10.01
N TYR A 127 -6.88 -0.76 -9.35
CA TYR A 127 -8.22 -0.90 -9.86
C TYR A 127 -9.13 0.05 -9.08
N ARG A 128 -10.31 0.36 -9.61
CA ARG A 128 -11.35 1.08 -8.86
C ARG A 128 -12.62 0.23 -8.77
N THR A 129 -13.46 0.58 -7.81
CA THR A 129 -14.88 0.21 -7.81
C THR A 129 -15.70 1.46 -8.08
N LYS A 130 -17.03 1.35 -8.00
CA LYS A 130 -17.93 2.53 -8.03
C LYS A 130 -17.70 3.48 -6.86
N MET A 131 -17.18 2.97 -5.73
CA MET A 131 -17.05 3.75 -4.50
C MET A 131 -15.66 4.33 -4.30
N ARG A 132 -14.60 3.56 -4.63
CA ARG A 132 -13.23 3.87 -4.21
C ARG A 132 -12.19 3.45 -5.24
N HIS A 133 -11.02 4.05 -5.11
CA HIS A 133 -9.85 3.72 -5.90
C HIS A 133 -8.88 2.92 -5.02
N TYR A 134 -8.38 1.80 -5.53
CA TYR A 134 -7.56 0.87 -4.77
C TYR A 134 -6.14 0.79 -5.33
N ALA A 135 -5.15 0.91 -4.44
CA ALA A 135 -3.80 0.42 -4.71
C ALA A 135 -3.65 -0.90 -3.97
N HIS A 136 -3.47 -1.96 -4.74
CA HIS A 136 -3.35 -3.32 -4.26
C HIS A 136 -1.89 -3.74 -4.23
N THR A 137 -1.42 -4.24 -3.10
CA THR A 137 -0.06 -4.78 -2.95
C THR A 137 -0.12 -6.29 -2.79
N ASP A 138 0.33 -7.03 -3.81
CA ASP A 138 0.44 -8.48 -3.75
C ASP A 138 1.69 -8.87 -2.94
N CYS A 139 1.50 -9.55 -1.81
CA CYS A 139 2.60 -9.89 -0.91
C CYS A 139 3.04 -11.36 -1.03
N PRO A 140 4.35 -11.63 -0.90
CA PRO A 140 4.87 -12.99 -0.99
C PRO A 140 4.40 -13.85 0.20
N GLY A 141 4.14 -15.15 -0.05
CA GLY A 141 3.67 -16.11 0.94
C GLY A 141 4.73 -17.07 1.51
N HIS A 142 5.94 -17.06 0.95
CA HIS A 142 7.01 -17.95 1.38
C HIS A 142 7.73 -17.37 2.62
N SER A 143 8.12 -18.24 3.56
CA SER A 143 8.77 -17.84 4.83
C SER A 143 10.05 -17.01 4.61
N ASP A 144 10.82 -17.35 3.59
CA ASP A 144 12.07 -16.66 3.26
C ASP A 144 11.86 -15.19 2.84
N TYR A 145 10.65 -14.85 2.37
CA TYR A 145 10.31 -13.53 1.83
C TYR A 145 9.40 -12.71 2.75
N ILE A 146 9.24 -13.10 4.02
CA ILE A 146 8.43 -12.36 5.00
C ILE A 146 8.89 -10.91 5.14
N LYS A 147 10.18 -10.61 4.96
CA LYS A 147 10.70 -9.23 5.00
C LYS A 147 9.99 -8.34 3.97
N ASN A 148 9.75 -8.86 2.78
CA ASN A 148 9.06 -8.14 1.71
C ASN A 148 7.56 -8.02 2.01
N MET A 149 6.96 -9.05 2.62
CA MET A 149 5.57 -8.98 3.12
C MET A 149 5.42 -7.88 4.18
N ILE A 150 6.30 -7.80 5.19
CA ILE A 150 6.22 -6.77 6.24
C ILE A 150 6.23 -5.37 5.65
N SER A 151 7.13 -5.11 4.69
CA SER A 151 7.19 -3.82 4.04
C SER A 151 5.94 -3.52 3.19
N GLY A 152 5.41 -4.51 2.46
CA GLY A 152 4.17 -4.33 1.69
C GLY A 152 2.95 -4.12 2.57
N ALA A 153 2.81 -4.92 3.63
CA ALA A 153 1.72 -4.85 4.61
C ALA A 153 1.73 -3.52 5.39
N SER A 154 2.90 -2.90 5.59
CA SER A 154 3.01 -1.59 6.26
C SER A 154 2.27 -0.45 5.57
N GLN A 155 1.87 -0.64 4.31
CA GLN A 155 1.17 0.36 3.52
C GLN A 155 -0.35 0.11 3.46
N MET A 156 -0.82 -1.04 3.93
CA MET A 156 -2.20 -1.49 3.76
C MET A 156 -3.10 -0.89 4.85
N ASP A 157 -4.24 -0.32 4.44
CA ASP A 157 -5.32 0.08 5.36
C ASP A 157 -6.20 -1.13 5.74
N GLY A 158 -6.23 -2.14 4.87
CA GLY A 158 -6.90 -3.42 5.09
C GLY A 158 -6.24 -4.53 4.28
N ALA A 159 -6.38 -5.78 4.71
CA ALA A 159 -5.77 -6.93 4.04
C ALA A 159 -6.81 -7.98 3.62
N ILE A 160 -6.53 -8.64 2.50
CA ILE A 160 -7.27 -9.79 1.99
C ILE A 160 -6.48 -11.05 2.38
N VAL A 161 -7.03 -11.86 3.27
CA VAL A 161 -6.42 -13.11 3.71
C VAL A 161 -6.89 -14.22 2.78
N VAL A 162 -5.97 -14.80 2.01
CA VAL A 162 -6.27 -15.84 1.03
C VAL A 162 -5.96 -17.21 1.61
N VAL A 163 -6.98 -18.07 1.65
CA VAL A 163 -6.91 -19.42 2.21
C VAL A 163 -7.40 -20.43 1.19
N ALA A 164 -6.62 -21.47 0.88
CA ALA A 164 -7.11 -22.53 0.00
C ALA A 164 -8.06 -23.46 0.76
N ALA A 165 -9.22 -23.75 0.18
CA ALA A 165 -10.19 -24.68 0.75
C ALA A 165 -9.66 -26.13 0.86
N THR A 166 -8.67 -26.49 0.03
CA THR A 166 -7.99 -27.80 0.09
C THR A 166 -7.08 -27.97 1.29
N ASP A 167 -6.50 -26.88 1.77
CA ASP A 167 -5.38 -26.90 2.73
C ASP A 167 -5.81 -26.37 4.11
N GLY A 168 -6.78 -25.45 4.15
CA GLY A 168 -7.22 -24.77 5.37
C GLY A 168 -6.16 -23.81 5.91
N GLN A 169 -6.16 -23.60 7.22
CA GLN A 169 -5.19 -22.71 7.86
C GLN A 169 -3.80 -23.33 7.99
N MET A 170 -2.81 -22.68 7.36
CA MET A 170 -1.41 -23.10 7.36
C MET A 170 -0.54 -22.21 8.28
N PRO A 171 0.68 -22.64 8.67
CA PRO A 171 1.55 -21.86 9.59
C PRO A 171 1.79 -20.41 9.15
N GLN A 172 1.99 -20.18 7.85
CA GLN A 172 2.21 -18.85 7.28
C GLN A 172 0.93 -18.01 7.31
N THR A 173 -0.26 -18.60 7.25
CA THR A 173 -1.53 -17.87 7.47
C THR A 173 -1.55 -17.26 8.87
N ARG A 174 -1.15 -18.04 9.89
CA ARG A 174 -1.05 -17.57 11.28
C ARG A 174 0.00 -16.48 11.43
N GLU A 175 1.19 -16.71 10.86
CA GLU A 175 2.29 -15.73 10.92
C GLU A 175 1.92 -14.41 10.21
N HIS A 176 1.23 -14.47 9.08
CA HIS A 176 0.78 -13.30 8.34
C HIS A 176 -0.29 -12.52 9.10
N LEU A 177 -1.26 -13.19 9.73
CA LEU A 177 -2.27 -12.55 10.58
C LEU A 177 -1.63 -11.84 11.78
N LEU A 178 -0.69 -12.52 12.45
CA LEU A 178 0.06 -11.95 13.56
C LEU A 178 0.84 -10.69 13.13
N LEU A 179 1.56 -10.76 12.00
CA LEU A 179 2.31 -9.63 11.47
C LEU A 179 1.40 -8.48 11.01
N ALA A 180 0.28 -8.78 10.35
CA ALA A 180 -0.72 -7.78 9.94
C ALA A 180 -1.25 -7.02 11.16
N LYS A 181 -1.56 -7.73 12.26
CA LYS A 181 -2.01 -7.12 13.52
C LYS A 181 -0.94 -6.22 14.12
N GLN A 182 0.31 -6.67 14.13
CA GLN A 182 1.45 -5.92 14.67
C GLN A 182 1.77 -4.64 13.89
N ILE A 183 1.57 -4.69 12.57
CA ILE A 183 1.73 -3.54 11.67
C ILE A 183 0.58 -2.55 11.84
N GLY A 184 -0.54 -2.97 12.44
CA GLY A 184 -1.69 -2.12 12.76
C GLY A 184 -2.85 -2.25 11.79
N ILE A 185 -2.88 -3.29 10.94
CA ILE A 185 -4.01 -3.58 10.07
C ILE A 185 -5.18 -4.06 10.94
N LYS A 186 -6.24 -3.24 11.04
CA LYS A 186 -7.39 -3.49 11.92
C LYS A 186 -8.50 -4.31 11.25
N ASN A 187 -8.71 -4.09 9.96
CA ASN A 187 -9.81 -4.69 9.21
C ASN A 187 -9.24 -5.61 8.15
N ILE A 188 -9.75 -6.84 8.11
CA ILE A 188 -9.34 -7.86 7.15
C ILE A 188 -10.57 -8.52 6.56
N VAL A 189 -10.43 -9.01 5.33
CA VAL A 189 -11.46 -9.78 4.63
C VAL A 189 -10.85 -11.11 4.23
N VAL A 190 -11.56 -12.21 4.44
CA VAL A 190 -11.05 -13.55 4.09
C VAL A 190 -11.62 -13.98 2.75
N PHE A 191 -10.78 -14.51 1.88
CA PHE A 191 -11.17 -15.17 0.64
C PHE A 191 -10.76 -16.64 0.68
N ILE A 192 -11.75 -17.53 0.83
CA ILE A 192 -11.56 -18.97 0.72
C ILE A 192 -11.54 -19.31 -0.78
N ASN A 193 -10.33 -19.57 -1.27
CA ASN A 193 -10.03 -19.85 -2.67
C ASN A 193 -10.04 -21.37 -2.96
N LYS A 194 -10.05 -21.74 -4.24
CA LYS A 194 -10.03 -23.14 -4.72
C LYS A 194 -11.24 -23.97 -4.27
N VAL A 195 -12.38 -23.32 -4.07
CA VAL A 195 -13.64 -24.01 -3.72
C VAL A 195 -14.10 -24.97 -4.82
N ASP A 196 -13.62 -24.80 -6.05
CA ASP A 196 -13.87 -25.71 -7.18
C ASP A 196 -13.27 -27.12 -7.02
N LEU A 197 -12.38 -27.32 -6.05
CA LEU A 197 -11.66 -28.58 -5.84
C LEU A 197 -12.20 -29.42 -4.68
N VAL A 198 -13.16 -28.89 -3.91
CA VAL A 198 -13.66 -29.52 -2.68
C VAL A 198 -15.18 -29.44 -2.59
N ASP A 199 -15.75 -30.32 -1.77
CA ASP A 199 -17.18 -30.31 -1.46
C ASP A 199 -17.54 -29.22 -0.44
N GLU A 200 -18.82 -28.85 -0.37
CA GLU A 200 -19.33 -27.75 0.45
C GLU A 200 -19.07 -27.93 1.96
N ASP A 201 -19.16 -29.17 2.46
CA ASP A 201 -18.89 -29.50 3.87
C ASP A 201 -17.45 -29.16 4.29
N VAL A 202 -16.48 -29.34 3.39
CA VAL A 202 -15.07 -29.02 3.66
C VAL A 202 -14.87 -27.50 3.73
N VAL A 203 -15.57 -26.75 2.86
CA VAL A 203 -15.51 -25.29 2.86
C VAL A 203 -16.10 -24.71 4.13
N ASP A 204 -17.21 -25.27 4.62
CA ASP A 204 -17.84 -24.88 5.88
C ASP A 204 -16.90 -25.11 7.07
N LEU A 205 -16.20 -26.25 7.10
CA LEU A 205 -15.20 -26.54 8.13
C LEU A 205 -14.05 -25.51 8.11
N VAL A 206 -13.49 -25.24 6.93
CA VAL A 206 -12.42 -24.24 6.77
C VAL A 206 -12.88 -22.85 7.19
N GLU A 207 -14.14 -22.48 6.91
CA GLU A 207 -14.69 -21.22 7.37
C GLU A 207 -14.74 -21.14 8.91
N ILE A 208 -15.21 -22.19 9.58
CA ILE A 208 -15.26 -22.24 11.04
C ILE A 208 -13.85 -22.10 11.63
N GLU A 209 -12.88 -22.87 11.14
CA GLU A 209 -11.49 -22.79 11.59
C GLU A 209 -10.89 -21.39 11.39
N MET A 210 -11.22 -20.74 10.26
CA MET A 210 -10.75 -19.38 10.00
C MET A 210 -11.39 -18.36 10.96
N ARG A 211 -12.67 -18.50 11.32
CA ARG A 211 -13.31 -17.62 12.30
C ARG A 211 -12.68 -17.76 13.69
N GLU A 212 -12.39 -18.99 14.11
CA GLU A 212 -11.67 -19.25 15.36
C GLU A 212 -10.27 -18.62 15.33
N LEU A 213 -9.53 -18.83 14.24
CA LEU A 213 -8.19 -18.27 14.08
C LEU A 213 -8.19 -16.73 14.13
N LEU A 214 -9.16 -16.08 13.51
CA LEU A 214 -9.32 -14.64 13.56
C LEU A 214 -9.50 -14.14 15.01
N ASN A 215 -10.36 -14.82 15.78
CA ASN A 215 -10.58 -14.50 17.19
C ASN A 215 -9.30 -14.66 18.02
N ASP A 216 -8.52 -15.72 17.80
CA ASP A 216 -7.25 -15.97 18.50
C ASP A 216 -6.23 -14.83 18.29
N PHE A 217 -6.21 -14.24 17.09
CA PHE A 217 -5.33 -13.10 16.78
C PHE A 217 -5.96 -11.72 17.05
N GLY A 218 -7.14 -11.69 17.69
CA GLY A 218 -7.81 -10.45 18.10
C GLY A 218 -8.48 -9.70 16.95
N TYR A 219 -8.90 -10.40 15.90
CA TYR A 219 -9.85 -9.93 14.89
C TYR A 219 -11.25 -10.45 15.22
N ASP A 220 -12.29 -9.74 14.80
CA ASP A 220 -13.68 -10.17 15.03
C ASP A 220 -14.07 -11.21 13.98
N GLY A 221 -13.91 -12.49 14.31
CA GLY A 221 -14.22 -13.60 13.43
C GLY A 221 -15.71 -13.71 13.07
N ILE A 222 -16.62 -13.01 13.75
CA ILE A 222 -18.06 -13.01 13.44
C ILE A 222 -18.36 -11.92 12.40
N VAL A 223 -17.84 -10.71 12.61
CA VAL A 223 -18.10 -9.54 11.76
C VAL A 223 -17.26 -9.56 10.47
N THR A 224 -16.07 -10.16 10.50
CA THR A 224 -15.21 -10.26 9.32
C THR A 224 -15.90 -11.00 8.17
N PRO A 225 -16.02 -10.38 6.97
CA PRO A 225 -16.57 -11.04 5.81
C PRO A 225 -15.65 -12.17 5.33
N ILE A 226 -16.24 -13.35 5.11
CA ILE A 226 -15.58 -14.51 4.53
C ILE A 226 -16.29 -14.82 3.21
N ILE A 227 -15.54 -14.75 2.11
CA ILE A 227 -16.07 -14.95 0.76
C ILE A 227 -15.49 -16.25 0.20
N ARG A 228 -16.35 -17.08 -0.37
CA ARG A 228 -16.01 -18.38 -0.95
C ARG A 228 -15.96 -18.27 -2.47
N GLY A 229 -14.91 -18.79 -3.09
CA GLY A 229 -14.80 -18.75 -4.55
C GLY A 229 -13.58 -19.45 -5.13
N SER A 230 -13.41 -19.26 -6.44
CA SER A 230 -12.28 -19.74 -7.21
C SER A 230 -11.74 -18.62 -8.07
N ALA A 231 -10.59 -18.07 -7.67
CA ALA A 231 -9.88 -17.06 -8.44
C ALA A 231 -9.50 -17.57 -9.84
N LYS A 232 -9.25 -18.88 -9.98
CA LYS A 232 -8.92 -19.51 -11.26
C LYS A 232 -10.12 -19.52 -12.20
N LEU A 233 -11.29 -19.94 -11.73
CA LEU A 233 -12.52 -19.90 -12.54
C LEU A 233 -12.91 -18.47 -12.92
N ALA A 234 -12.80 -17.53 -11.97
CA ALA A 234 -13.02 -16.12 -12.24
C ALA A 234 -12.07 -15.59 -13.34
N LEU A 235 -10.79 -15.96 -13.28
CA LEU A 235 -9.80 -15.60 -14.30
C LEU A 235 -10.08 -16.26 -15.66
N GLN A 236 -10.66 -17.46 -15.69
CA GLN A 236 -11.11 -18.11 -16.93
C GLN A 236 -12.38 -17.49 -17.52
N GLY A 237 -13.07 -16.64 -16.76
CA GLY A 237 -14.26 -15.93 -17.20
C GLY A 237 -15.57 -16.65 -16.86
N ASP A 238 -15.56 -17.60 -15.92
CA ASP A 238 -16.73 -18.35 -15.51
C ASP A 238 -17.72 -17.48 -14.71
N ASN A 239 -19.00 -17.54 -15.07
CA ASN A 239 -20.08 -16.72 -14.50
C ASN A 239 -20.84 -17.42 -13.35
N SER A 240 -20.35 -18.56 -12.87
CA SER A 240 -20.90 -19.23 -11.69
C SER A 240 -20.78 -18.35 -10.42
N GLU A 241 -21.49 -18.74 -9.36
CA GLU A 241 -21.38 -18.10 -8.04
C GLU A 241 -19.94 -18.14 -7.50
N MET A 242 -19.21 -19.21 -7.79
CA MET A 242 -17.83 -19.41 -7.34
C MET A 242 -16.81 -18.67 -8.24
N GLY A 243 -17.18 -18.32 -9.48
CA GLY A 243 -16.34 -17.60 -10.44
C GLY A 243 -16.38 -16.08 -10.25
N LYS A 244 -16.76 -15.33 -11.28
CA LYS A 244 -16.75 -13.85 -11.26
C LYS A 244 -17.60 -13.23 -10.14
N LYS A 245 -18.73 -13.85 -9.79
CA LYS A 245 -19.64 -13.34 -8.74
C LYS A 245 -18.99 -13.34 -7.36
N SER A 246 -18.12 -14.31 -7.07
CA SER A 246 -17.33 -14.33 -5.83
C SER A 246 -16.40 -13.11 -5.74
N ILE A 247 -15.77 -12.71 -6.85
CA ILE A 247 -14.88 -11.53 -6.91
C ILE A 247 -15.67 -10.23 -6.73
N ILE A 248 -16.85 -10.11 -7.34
CA ILE A 248 -17.73 -8.95 -7.15
C ILE A 248 -18.18 -8.87 -5.68
N SER A 249 -18.55 -10.01 -5.09
CA SER A 249 -18.93 -10.08 -3.67
C SER A 249 -17.77 -9.72 -2.74
N LEU A 250 -16.55 -10.15 -3.07
CA LEU A 250 -15.33 -9.76 -2.37
C LEU A 250 -15.10 -8.25 -2.44
N MET A 251 -15.20 -7.65 -3.63
CA MET A 251 -15.02 -6.21 -3.79
C MET A 251 -16.08 -5.40 -3.04
N LYS A 252 -17.33 -5.87 -3.04
CA LYS A 252 -18.39 -5.27 -2.23
C LYS A 252 -18.11 -5.37 -0.73
N ALA A 253 -17.67 -6.54 -0.26
CA ALA A 253 -17.30 -6.73 1.14
C ALA A 253 -16.13 -5.83 1.56
N ILE A 254 -15.14 -5.62 0.68
CA ILE A 254 -14.03 -4.70 0.91
C ILE A 254 -14.54 -3.25 1.01
N ASP A 255 -15.40 -2.82 0.07
CA ASP A 255 -15.98 -1.47 0.07
C ASP A 255 -16.79 -1.17 1.36
N GLU A 256 -17.52 -2.16 1.87
CA GLU A 256 -18.38 -2.03 3.05
C GLU A 256 -17.63 -2.20 4.39
N HIS A 257 -16.74 -3.20 4.49
CA HIS A 257 -16.09 -3.58 5.74
C HIS A 257 -14.81 -2.79 6.04
N ILE A 258 -14.01 -2.46 5.01
CA ILE A 258 -12.79 -1.69 5.22
C ILE A 258 -13.19 -0.21 5.22
N PRO A 259 -13.00 0.54 6.32
CA PRO A 259 -13.33 1.95 6.36
C PRO A 259 -12.38 2.73 5.46
N THR A 260 -12.86 3.82 4.84
CA THR A 260 -11.93 4.74 4.20
C THR A 260 -11.03 5.36 5.27
N PRO A 261 -9.70 5.28 5.14
CA PRO A 261 -8.80 5.92 6.08
C PRO A 261 -9.01 7.43 6.07
N THR A 262 -9.15 8.03 7.25
CA THR A 262 -9.03 9.48 7.40
C THR A 262 -7.55 9.82 7.29
N ARG A 263 -7.14 10.32 6.12
CA ARG A 263 -5.76 10.69 5.85
C ARG A 263 -5.47 12.07 6.43
N ASP A 264 -4.33 12.19 7.08
CA ASP A 264 -3.84 13.48 7.56
C ASP A 264 -3.21 14.23 6.39
N THR A 265 -3.90 15.21 5.84
CA THR A 265 -3.42 16.07 4.74
C THR A 265 -2.83 17.39 5.22
N THR A 266 -2.93 17.69 6.52
CA THR A 266 -2.52 19.00 7.08
C THR A 266 -1.11 18.96 7.65
N SER A 267 -0.69 17.81 8.18
CA SER A 267 0.66 17.62 8.69
C SER A 267 1.73 17.69 7.60
N PRO A 268 3.00 17.97 7.97
CA PRO A 268 4.12 17.91 7.03
C PRO A 268 4.25 16.53 6.40
N PHE A 269 4.56 16.50 5.09
CA PHE A 269 4.52 15.25 4.35
C PHE A 269 5.61 14.26 4.78
N ILE A 270 5.25 12.98 4.74
CA ILE A 270 6.15 11.85 4.99
C ILE A 270 5.95 10.80 3.91
N LEU A 271 7.05 10.45 3.24
CA LEU A 271 7.10 9.41 2.22
C LEU A 271 8.17 8.37 2.60
N PRO A 272 7.81 7.24 3.22
CA PRO A 272 8.69 6.09 3.37
C PRO A 272 9.10 5.57 1.99
N ILE A 273 10.38 5.25 1.81
CA ILE A 273 10.92 4.79 0.52
C ILE A 273 10.92 3.26 0.49
N ASP A 274 10.24 2.71 -0.50
CA ASP A 274 10.19 1.27 -0.77
C ASP A 274 11.27 0.85 -1.75
N ASP A 275 11.43 1.63 -2.82
CA ASP A 275 12.36 1.36 -3.90
C ASP A 275 12.86 2.67 -4.53
N ALA A 276 13.97 2.61 -5.24
CA ALA A 276 14.50 3.75 -5.97
C ALA A 276 15.17 3.30 -7.27
N PHE A 277 15.03 4.09 -8.31
CA PHE A 277 15.68 3.85 -9.59
C PHE A 277 16.17 5.15 -10.21
N THR A 278 17.10 5.06 -11.16
CA THR A 278 17.59 6.24 -11.89
C THR A 278 16.96 6.28 -13.27
N VAL A 279 16.43 7.45 -13.64
CA VAL A 279 15.99 7.73 -15.01
C VAL A 279 17.12 8.48 -15.72
N PRO A 280 17.69 7.91 -16.81
CA PRO A 280 18.75 8.57 -17.58
C PRO A 280 18.35 9.98 -18.01
N GLY A 281 19.21 10.96 -17.72
CA GLY A 281 18.98 12.37 -18.05
C GLY A 281 17.97 13.12 -17.18
N ARG A 282 17.28 12.47 -16.22
CA ARG A 282 16.36 13.14 -15.28
C ARG A 282 16.85 13.12 -13.84
N GLY A 283 17.38 11.98 -13.37
CA GLY A 283 17.85 11.82 -11.99
C GLY A 283 17.28 10.60 -11.27
N THR A 284 17.35 10.61 -9.94
CA THR A 284 16.88 9.51 -9.09
C THR A 284 15.39 9.69 -8.78
N VAL A 285 14.60 8.64 -9.02
CA VAL A 285 13.19 8.56 -8.65
C VAL A 285 13.07 7.63 -7.45
N VAL A 286 12.47 8.12 -6.37
CA VAL A 286 12.13 7.33 -5.19
C VAL A 286 10.65 6.94 -5.26
N ILE A 287 10.35 5.67 -4.99
CA ILE A 287 8.99 5.13 -4.96
C ILE A 287 8.58 4.94 -3.52
N GLY A 288 7.37 5.36 -3.18
CA GLY A 288 6.78 5.13 -1.88
C GLY A 288 5.31 5.49 -1.83
N THR A 289 4.65 5.07 -0.76
CA THR A 289 3.28 5.47 -0.43
C THR A 289 3.31 6.63 0.57
N LEU A 290 2.65 7.75 0.24
CA LEU A 290 2.66 8.93 1.09
C LEU A 290 1.89 8.65 2.39
N GLU A 291 2.53 8.73 3.54
CA GLU A 291 1.92 8.34 4.83
C GLU A 291 1.01 9.45 5.40
N ARG A 292 1.50 10.69 5.33
CA ARG A 292 0.78 11.90 5.75
C ARG A 292 1.21 13.10 4.93
N GLY A 293 0.44 14.17 5.01
CA GLY A 293 0.61 15.45 4.34
C GLY A 293 0.29 15.44 2.85
N VAL A 294 0.59 16.57 2.22
CA VAL A 294 0.47 16.77 0.76
C VAL A 294 1.85 17.15 0.24
N ILE A 295 2.30 16.45 -0.81
CA ILE A 295 3.57 16.75 -1.49
C ILE A 295 3.27 17.48 -2.80
N LYS A 296 3.98 18.59 -3.05
CA LYS A 296 3.82 19.39 -4.26
C LYS A 296 5.12 19.45 -5.06
N LYS A 297 4.97 19.69 -6.35
CA LYS A 297 6.10 19.89 -7.25
C LYS A 297 6.91 21.13 -6.83
N ASN A 298 8.22 20.98 -6.76
CA ASN A 298 9.21 21.95 -6.28
C ASN A 298 9.29 22.16 -4.77
N ASP A 299 8.63 21.31 -3.96
CA ASP A 299 8.79 21.38 -2.51
C ASP A 299 10.24 21.04 -2.07
N GLU A 300 10.68 21.71 -1.00
CA GLU A 300 11.92 21.37 -0.31
C GLU A 300 11.73 20.15 0.59
N ALA A 301 12.63 19.17 0.48
CA ALA A 301 12.54 17.91 1.17
C ALA A 301 13.86 17.52 1.83
N GLU A 302 13.82 16.61 2.79
CA GLU A 302 14.99 15.98 3.38
C GLU A 302 14.88 14.46 3.26
N LEU A 303 15.98 13.85 2.82
CA LEU A 303 16.16 12.41 2.84
C LEU A 303 16.81 12.04 4.17
N LEU A 304 16.09 11.27 4.98
CA LEU A 304 16.48 10.85 6.32
C LEU A 304 16.57 9.33 6.43
N GLY A 305 17.59 8.83 7.11
CA GLY A 305 17.71 7.42 7.46
C GLY A 305 19.16 6.92 7.47
N PHE A 306 19.44 5.87 8.21
CA PHE A 306 20.76 5.23 8.30
C PHE A 306 21.91 6.20 8.60
N ASN A 307 21.72 7.13 9.54
CA ASN A 307 22.65 8.24 9.85
C ASN A 307 22.87 9.27 8.72
N VAL A 308 22.08 9.22 7.64
CA VAL A 308 22.14 10.18 6.54
C VAL A 308 21.01 11.17 6.68
N LYS A 309 21.36 12.46 6.77
CA LYS A 309 20.44 13.60 6.64
C LYS A 309 20.89 14.45 5.47
N LYS A 310 20.13 14.45 4.38
CA LYS A 310 20.49 15.18 3.16
C LYS A 310 19.32 15.98 2.62
N SER A 311 19.49 17.29 2.49
CA SER A 311 18.50 18.17 1.87
C SER A 311 18.43 17.93 0.35
N THR A 312 17.22 17.94 -0.17
CA THR A 312 16.89 17.75 -1.58
C THR A 312 15.63 18.56 -1.95
N SER A 313 15.23 18.53 -3.21
CA SER A 313 13.98 19.14 -3.67
C SER A 313 13.24 18.21 -4.62
N VAL A 314 11.91 18.29 -4.57
CA VAL A 314 10.97 17.50 -5.36
C VAL A 314 10.89 18.09 -6.76
N ALA A 315 11.49 17.44 -7.76
CA ALA A 315 11.49 17.94 -9.13
C ALA A 315 10.17 17.65 -9.87
N ASP A 316 9.64 16.44 -9.69
CA ASP A 316 8.45 15.95 -10.38
C ASP A 316 7.81 14.84 -9.54
N ILE A 317 6.48 14.74 -9.57
CA ILE A 317 5.72 13.69 -8.89
C ILE A 317 4.98 12.91 -9.96
N GLN A 318 5.05 11.59 -9.89
CA GLN A 318 4.41 10.71 -10.85
C GLN A 318 3.55 9.67 -10.15
N ILE A 319 2.29 9.59 -10.57
CA ILE A 319 1.34 8.55 -10.17
C ILE A 319 1.12 7.70 -11.41
N PHE A 320 1.58 6.44 -11.39
CA PHE A 320 1.40 5.46 -12.48
C PHE A 320 1.90 5.96 -13.84
N LYS A 321 3.11 6.53 -13.84
CA LYS A 321 3.79 7.12 -15.02
C LYS A 321 3.13 8.39 -15.58
N LYS A 322 2.14 8.95 -14.90
CA LYS A 322 1.55 10.26 -15.21
C LYS A 322 2.09 11.31 -14.25
N SER A 323 2.58 12.43 -14.78
CA SER A 323 3.05 13.55 -13.94
C SER A 323 1.84 14.28 -13.36
N VAL A 324 1.87 14.53 -12.05
CA VAL A 324 0.82 15.24 -11.29
C VAL A 324 1.41 16.45 -10.57
N PRO A 325 0.65 17.55 -10.38
CA PRO A 325 1.16 18.75 -9.73
C PRO A 325 1.33 18.59 -8.21
N SER A 326 0.49 17.76 -7.59
CA SER A 326 0.49 17.44 -6.18
C SER A 326 -0.04 16.03 -5.97
N ALA A 327 0.29 15.44 -4.82
CA ALA A 327 -0.22 14.15 -4.39
C ALA A 327 -0.54 14.19 -2.90
N GLU A 328 -1.54 13.41 -2.50
CA GLU A 328 -2.08 13.38 -1.14
C GLU A 328 -1.73 12.09 -0.41
N ALA A 329 -1.86 12.11 0.92
CA ALA A 329 -1.56 10.96 1.76
C ALA A 329 -2.41 9.74 1.36
N GLY A 330 -1.76 8.60 1.21
CA GLY A 330 -2.33 7.34 0.76
C GLY A 330 -1.93 6.96 -0.66
N GLU A 331 -1.52 7.91 -1.51
CA GLU A 331 -1.17 7.61 -2.90
C GLU A 331 0.24 6.98 -3.00
N ASN A 332 0.35 5.92 -3.80
CA ASN A 332 1.64 5.36 -4.20
C ASN A 332 2.20 6.16 -5.38
N LEU A 333 3.36 6.77 -5.18
CA LEU A 333 3.92 7.78 -6.05
C LEU A 333 5.43 7.60 -6.26
N GLY A 334 5.89 7.99 -7.44
CA GLY A 334 7.29 8.13 -7.80
C GLY A 334 7.71 9.59 -7.75
N VAL A 335 8.63 9.95 -6.86
CA VAL A 335 9.16 11.31 -6.72
C VAL A 335 10.54 11.41 -7.34
N LEU A 336 10.69 12.29 -8.34
CA LEU A 336 12.00 12.65 -8.87
C LEU A 336 12.68 13.63 -7.91
N VAL A 337 13.82 13.25 -7.33
CA VAL A 337 14.57 14.07 -6.37
C VAL A 337 15.86 14.65 -6.99
N ARG A 338 16.18 15.91 -6.66
CA ARG A 338 17.38 16.61 -7.18
C ARG A 338 18.61 16.40 -6.31
N GLY A 339 19.78 16.26 -6.94
CA GLY A 339 21.07 16.24 -6.23
C GLY A 339 21.34 14.98 -5.39
N VAL A 340 20.51 13.94 -5.54
CA VAL A 340 20.65 12.65 -4.86
C VAL A 340 21.02 11.59 -5.90
N ARG A 341 22.10 10.86 -5.64
CA ARG A 341 22.51 9.69 -6.44
C ARG A 341 21.79 8.46 -5.90
N LEU A 342 21.52 7.49 -6.75
CA LEU A 342 20.88 6.22 -6.36
C LEU A 342 21.61 5.53 -5.21
N GLN A 343 22.95 5.56 -5.19
CA GLN A 343 23.78 4.97 -4.13
C GLN A 343 23.56 5.59 -2.73
N ALA A 344 22.97 6.78 -2.66
CA ALA A 344 22.67 7.46 -1.40
C ALA A 344 21.24 7.20 -0.92
N VAL A 345 20.44 6.45 -1.68
CA VAL A 345 19.07 6.07 -1.34
C VAL A 345 19.07 4.58 -1.05
N GLU A 346 18.62 4.22 0.14
CA GLU A 346 18.40 2.84 0.54
C GLU A 346 16.93 2.66 0.91
N ARG A 347 16.39 1.47 0.63
CA ARG A 347 15.04 1.08 1.08
C ARG A 347 14.95 1.24 2.60
N GLY A 348 13.87 1.84 3.07
CA GLY A 348 13.68 2.11 4.48
C GLY A 348 14.09 3.52 4.93
N MET A 349 14.75 4.28 4.07
CA MET A 349 14.88 5.73 4.25
C MET A 349 13.51 6.42 4.08
N LEU A 350 13.45 7.68 4.49
CA LEU A 350 12.24 8.48 4.49
C LEU A 350 12.52 9.82 3.82
N LEU A 351 11.64 10.23 2.91
CA LEU A 351 11.60 11.57 2.34
C LEU A 351 10.53 12.39 3.05
N CYS A 352 10.90 13.48 3.72
CA CYS A 352 9.95 14.34 4.44
C CYS A 352 10.11 15.81 4.08
N ALA A 353 9.12 16.61 4.48
CA ALA A 353 9.25 18.05 4.48
C ALA A 353 10.49 18.48 5.28
N ARG A 354 11.22 19.47 4.76
CA ARG A 354 12.48 19.93 5.36
C ARG A 354 12.28 20.40 6.80
N GLY A 355 13.14 19.93 7.72
CA GLY A 355 13.11 20.32 9.14
C GLY A 355 11.90 19.78 9.93
N SER A 356 11.07 18.93 9.33
CA SER A 356 9.91 18.35 10.01
C SER A 356 10.26 17.23 10.98
N MET A 357 11.38 16.53 10.75
CA MET A 357 11.80 15.38 11.53
C MET A 357 13.32 15.33 11.68
N ASP A 358 13.75 14.60 12.71
CA ASP A 358 15.16 14.36 13.00
C ASP A 358 15.44 12.87 13.20
N ILE A 359 16.72 12.54 13.17
CA ILE A 359 17.22 11.18 13.28
C ILE A 359 17.62 10.91 14.73
N SER A 360 17.11 9.83 15.31
CA SER A 360 17.55 9.30 16.61
C SER A 360 17.91 7.82 16.52
N ASN A 361 18.77 7.37 17.43
CA ASN A 361 19.12 5.96 17.57
C ASN A 361 18.83 5.39 18.96
N CYS A 362 18.19 6.15 19.85
CA CYS A 362 17.90 5.69 21.20
C CYS A 362 16.47 6.09 21.60
N PHE A 363 15.72 5.16 22.19
CA PHE A 363 14.35 5.40 22.61
C PHE A 363 13.92 4.43 23.72
N GLU A 364 12.90 4.83 24.48
CA GLU A 364 12.19 3.99 25.42
C GLU A 364 11.00 3.32 24.71
N SER A 365 10.76 2.06 25.03
CA SER A 365 9.66 1.29 24.46
C SER A 365 9.08 0.33 25.48
N GLU A 366 7.80 0.05 25.30
CA GLU A 366 7.13 -1.07 25.94
C GLU A 366 7.16 -2.25 24.97
N ILE A 367 7.68 -3.39 25.44
CA ILE A 367 7.91 -4.58 24.62
C ILE A 367 7.23 -5.80 25.25
N TYR A 368 6.63 -6.64 24.43
CA TYR A 368 6.10 -7.96 24.76
C TYR A 368 6.94 -9.02 24.09
N PHE A 369 7.45 -9.99 24.86
CA PHE A 369 8.15 -11.14 24.29
C PHE A 369 7.17 -12.28 24.02
N LEU A 370 7.17 -12.80 22.79
CA LEU A 370 6.26 -13.86 22.39
C LEU A 370 6.64 -15.18 23.05
N THR A 371 5.61 -15.92 23.47
CA THR A 371 5.74 -17.28 24.00
C THR A 371 6.06 -18.30 22.91
N LYS A 372 6.49 -19.51 23.28
CA LYS A 372 6.74 -20.60 22.32
C LYS A 372 5.49 -20.97 21.51
N SER A 373 4.31 -20.94 22.12
CA SER A 373 3.03 -21.22 21.44
C SER A 373 2.70 -20.18 20.37
N GLU A 374 3.12 -18.94 20.56
CA GLU A 374 2.94 -17.85 19.59
C GLU A 374 4.06 -17.78 18.53
N GLY A 375 4.99 -18.75 18.53
CA GLY A 375 6.14 -18.78 17.62
C GLY A 375 7.35 -17.95 18.07
N GLY A 376 7.37 -17.52 19.33
CA GLY A 376 8.45 -16.75 19.95
C GLY A 376 9.48 -17.61 20.67
N ARG A 377 9.93 -17.13 21.84
CA ARG A 377 11.05 -17.74 22.59
C ARG A 377 10.56 -18.72 23.65
N SER A 378 11.42 -19.68 23.96
CA SER A 378 11.27 -20.56 25.13
C SER A 378 12.19 -20.18 26.29
N LYS A 379 13.30 -19.48 25.99
CA LYS A 379 14.30 -19.06 26.98
C LYS A 379 14.16 -17.58 27.29
N PRO A 380 14.42 -17.16 28.55
CA PRO A 380 14.39 -15.76 28.94
C PRO A 380 15.39 -14.92 28.16
N VAL A 381 15.13 -13.61 28.13
CA VAL A 381 15.99 -12.60 27.52
C VAL A 381 16.65 -11.78 28.61
N THR A 382 17.97 -11.70 28.59
CA THR A 382 18.75 -10.86 29.51
C THR A 382 18.97 -9.47 28.91
N SER A 383 19.33 -8.50 29.74
CA SER A 383 19.79 -7.19 29.25
C SER A 383 20.98 -7.30 28.29
N LYS A 384 21.17 -6.29 27.44
CA LYS A 384 22.15 -6.25 26.33
C LYS A 384 21.87 -7.25 25.21
N TYR A 385 20.62 -7.65 25.04
CA TYR A 385 20.19 -8.52 23.96
C TYR A 385 20.30 -7.79 22.62
N ILE A 386 21.05 -8.35 21.66
CA ILE A 386 21.28 -7.72 20.36
C ILE A 386 20.58 -8.53 19.29
N GLN A 387 19.67 -7.91 18.56
CA GLN A 387 18.85 -8.60 17.58
C GLN A 387 18.40 -7.67 16.45
N GLN A 388 17.82 -8.24 15.38
CA GLN A 388 17.31 -7.47 14.25
C GLN A 388 15.97 -6.81 14.60
N PHE A 389 15.94 -5.47 14.55
CA PHE A 389 14.76 -4.64 14.70
C PHE A 389 14.11 -4.41 13.34
N PHE A 390 12.78 -4.47 13.29
CA PHE A 390 11.98 -4.18 12.11
C PHE A 390 10.93 -3.15 12.48
N SER A 391 10.85 -2.07 11.72
CA SER A 391 9.73 -1.14 11.80
C SER A 391 9.44 -0.56 10.42
N LYS A 392 8.14 -0.54 10.07
CA LYS A 392 7.67 -0.14 8.75
C LYS A 392 8.45 -0.86 7.63
N THR A 393 9.19 -0.11 6.82
CA THR A 393 9.92 -0.59 5.63
C THR A 393 11.41 -0.88 5.90
N TRP A 394 11.93 -0.60 7.09
CA TRP A 394 13.36 -0.74 7.40
C TRP A 394 13.64 -1.78 8.48
N ASN A 395 14.88 -2.28 8.46
CA ASN A 395 15.38 -3.18 9.49
C ASN A 395 16.85 -2.88 9.82
N ILE A 396 17.18 -2.86 11.12
CA ILE A 396 18.51 -2.50 11.64
C ILE A 396 18.79 -3.33 12.88
N LEU A 397 20.05 -3.64 13.18
CA LEU A 397 20.42 -4.24 14.45
C LEU A 397 20.15 -3.28 15.61
N CYS A 398 19.49 -3.75 16.64
CA CYS A 398 19.29 -3.02 17.88
C CYS A 398 19.89 -3.78 19.06
N ARG A 399 20.17 -3.05 20.14
CA ARG A 399 20.43 -3.58 21.47
C ARG A 399 19.25 -3.21 22.36
N VAL A 400 18.74 -4.20 23.09
CA VAL A 400 17.68 -4.06 24.08
C VAL A 400 18.31 -4.11 25.46
N ASP A 401 18.10 -3.04 26.24
CA ASP A 401 18.53 -2.93 27.63
C ASP A 401 17.28 -2.84 28.52
N VAL A 402 17.18 -3.77 29.47
CA VAL A 402 16.04 -3.86 30.40
C VAL A 402 16.19 -2.78 31.48
N LYS A 403 15.12 -2.00 31.74
CA LYS A 403 15.13 -0.97 32.79
C LYS A 403 14.98 -1.54 34.19
N GLU A 404 14.08 -2.50 34.36
CA GLU A 404 13.71 -3.07 35.65
C GLU A 404 13.82 -4.61 35.59
N GLY A 405 14.63 -5.19 36.48
CA GLY A 405 14.92 -6.61 36.50
C GLY A 405 16.12 -7.02 35.63
N GLU A 406 16.60 -8.25 35.82
CA GLU A 406 17.76 -8.80 35.08
C GLU A 406 17.34 -9.57 33.82
N MET A 407 16.14 -10.14 33.81
CA MET A 407 15.64 -11.03 32.77
C MET A 407 14.15 -10.78 32.51
N ILE A 408 13.73 -10.97 31.26
CA ILE A 408 12.32 -10.93 30.84
C ILE A 408 11.92 -12.33 30.39
N MET A 409 10.81 -12.84 30.93
CA MET A 409 10.30 -14.15 30.53
C MET A 409 9.44 -14.02 29.25
N PRO A 410 9.44 -15.04 28.36
CA PRO A 410 8.49 -15.08 27.26
C PRO A 410 7.04 -15.06 27.80
N GLY A 411 6.19 -14.19 27.24
CA GLY A 411 4.83 -13.93 27.68
C GLY A 411 4.67 -12.71 28.61
N GLU A 412 5.75 -11.99 28.91
CA GLU A 412 5.71 -10.80 29.76
C GLU A 412 5.88 -9.50 28.96
N HIS A 413 5.24 -8.44 29.48
CA HIS A 413 5.49 -7.06 29.07
C HIS A 413 6.61 -6.45 29.91
N ALA A 414 7.51 -5.73 29.26
CA ALA A 414 8.62 -5.05 29.92
C ALA A 414 8.87 -3.67 29.33
N ARG A 415 9.36 -2.75 30.16
CA ARG A 415 9.86 -1.46 29.71
C ARG A 415 11.36 -1.57 29.45
N VAL A 416 11.76 -1.23 28.24
CA VAL A 416 13.15 -1.38 27.78
C VAL A 416 13.64 -0.10 27.10
N ILE A 417 14.94 0.10 27.10
CA ILE A 417 15.62 1.09 26.28
C ILE A 417 16.22 0.36 25.09
N ILE A 418 15.94 0.84 23.88
CA ILE A 418 16.46 0.26 22.65
C ILE A 418 17.44 1.24 22.02
N THR A 419 18.64 0.74 21.70
CA THR A 419 19.65 1.47 20.93
C THR A 419 19.83 0.84 19.55
N LEU A 420 19.65 1.62 18.48
CA LEU A 420 19.85 1.21 17.09
C LEU A 420 21.31 1.39 16.66
N LEU A 421 21.78 0.51 15.78
CA LEU A 421 23.12 0.58 15.18
C LEU A 421 23.31 1.82 14.30
N ARG A 422 22.25 2.28 13.63
CA ARG A 422 22.23 3.53 12.87
C ARG A 422 20.96 4.28 13.25
N GLY A 423 21.06 5.60 13.29
CA GLY A 423 19.95 6.47 13.55
C GLY A 423 18.91 6.40 12.44
N MET A 424 17.66 6.35 12.85
CA MET A 424 16.48 6.36 12.01
C MET A 424 15.51 7.44 12.46
N VAL A 425 14.53 7.72 11.60
CA VAL A 425 13.38 8.51 12.01
C VAL A 425 12.47 7.62 12.85
N LEU A 426 12.18 8.07 14.07
CA LEU A 426 11.33 7.39 15.03
C LEU A 426 10.16 8.29 15.38
N LEU A 427 8.97 7.71 15.53
CA LEU A 427 7.77 8.40 15.99
C LEU A 427 7.28 7.77 17.30
N GLU A 428 6.78 8.58 18.21
CA GLU A 428 6.09 8.08 19.41
C GLU A 428 4.81 7.34 19.00
N GLY A 429 4.53 6.20 19.62
CA GLY A 429 3.45 5.30 19.24
C GLY A 429 3.75 4.39 18.04
N GLN A 430 4.93 4.49 17.42
CA GLN A 430 5.32 3.62 16.32
C GLN A 430 5.49 2.17 16.78
N SER A 431 4.82 1.23 16.11
CA SER A 431 5.00 -0.19 16.38
C SER A 431 6.27 -0.74 15.72
N PHE A 432 6.83 -1.77 16.34
CA PHE A 432 8.00 -2.48 15.83
C PHE A 432 7.99 -3.95 16.26
N THR A 433 8.82 -4.73 15.58
CA THR A 433 9.06 -6.14 15.90
C THR A 433 10.55 -6.42 16.02
N ILE A 434 10.92 -7.39 16.84
CA ILE A 434 12.29 -7.89 16.95
C ILE A 434 12.29 -9.34 16.49
N ARG A 435 13.23 -9.69 15.61
CA ARG A 435 13.33 -11.04 15.04
C ARG A 435 14.67 -11.71 15.26
N GLU A 436 14.63 -12.93 15.74
CA GLU A 436 15.78 -13.81 15.94
C GLU A 436 15.67 -15.03 15.04
N ASN A 437 16.74 -15.33 14.28
CA ASN A 437 16.77 -16.47 13.36
C ASN A 437 15.54 -16.53 12.43
N ASN A 438 15.12 -15.37 11.91
CA ASN A 438 13.91 -15.19 11.09
C ASN A 438 12.57 -15.48 11.80
N GLN A 439 12.51 -15.63 13.13
CA GLN A 439 11.27 -15.73 13.89
C GLN A 439 11.01 -14.44 14.67
N THR A 440 9.75 -14.02 14.77
CA THR A 440 9.36 -12.84 15.56
C THR A 440 9.36 -13.22 17.04
N VAL A 441 10.29 -12.64 17.79
CA VAL A 441 10.47 -12.94 19.22
C VAL A 441 9.87 -11.89 20.13
N ALA A 442 9.71 -10.66 19.64
CA ALA A 442 9.11 -9.60 20.43
C ALA A 442 8.35 -8.59 19.56
N THR A 443 7.35 -7.97 20.15
CA THR A 443 6.58 -6.85 19.63
C THR A 443 6.68 -5.68 20.58
N GLY A 444 6.71 -4.45 20.05
CA GLY A 444 6.75 -3.30 20.94
C GLY A 444 6.24 -2.03 20.29
N ILE A 445 6.09 -1.02 21.13
CA ILE A 445 5.66 0.32 20.75
C ILE A 445 6.68 1.32 21.30
N VAL A 446 7.09 2.26 20.46
CA VAL A 446 7.96 3.37 20.88
C VAL A 446 7.19 4.26 21.83
N ALA A 447 7.64 4.35 23.08
CA ALA A 447 6.99 5.15 24.11
C ALA A 447 7.53 6.59 24.12
N LYS A 448 8.86 6.75 24.04
CA LYS A 448 9.51 8.06 24.12
C LYS A 448 10.84 8.08 23.41
N ILE A 449 11.10 9.11 22.60
CA ILE A 449 12.37 9.27 21.90
C ILE A 449 13.42 9.87 22.86
N LEU A 450 14.61 9.29 22.90
CA LEU A 450 15.74 9.76 23.71
C LEU A 450 16.80 10.45 22.83
N PRO A 451 17.70 11.25 23.43
CA PRO A 451 18.84 11.81 22.71
C PRO A 451 19.72 10.72 22.10
N SER A 452 20.22 10.99 20.90
CA SER A 452 21.08 10.05 20.18
C SER A 452 22.35 9.72 20.95
N VAL A 453 22.72 8.44 20.96
CA VAL A 453 23.91 7.91 21.64
C VAL A 453 25.01 7.62 20.61
N SER A 454 26.19 8.17 20.83
CA SER A 454 27.35 7.95 19.95
C SER A 454 27.87 6.51 20.06
N LEU A 455 27.88 5.78 18.95
CA LEU A 455 28.43 4.42 18.90
C LEU A 455 29.94 4.45 18.65
N ILE A 456 30.72 3.92 19.58
CA ILE A 456 32.17 3.75 19.39
C ILE A 456 32.41 2.59 18.41
N ASN A 457 32.98 2.89 17.24
CA ASN A 457 33.31 1.91 16.19
C ASN A 457 32.14 0.99 15.79
N THR A 458 30.90 1.54 15.73
CA THR A 458 29.68 0.80 15.35
C THR A 458 29.43 -0.49 16.17
N LYS A 459 29.94 -0.56 17.41
CA LYS A 459 29.80 -1.72 18.30
C LYS A 459 28.70 -1.50 19.35
N LEU A 460 27.52 -2.09 19.12
CA LEU A 460 26.37 -2.04 20.05
C LEU A 460 26.66 -2.57 21.46
N HIS A 461 27.53 -3.59 21.59
CA HIS A 461 27.88 -4.17 22.90
C HIS A 461 28.68 -3.21 23.80
N LYS A 462 29.31 -2.17 23.25
CA LYS A 462 30.12 -1.20 24.01
C LYS A 462 29.37 0.05 24.40
N VAL A 463 28.09 0.15 24.04
CA VAL A 463 27.27 1.33 24.33
C VAL A 463 27.05 1.44 25.82
N GLN A 464 27.36 2.63 26.37
CA GLN A 464 26.97 3.03 27.71
C GLN A 464 25.76 3.92 27.60
N ILE A 465 24.63 3.46 28.13
CA ILE A 465 23.39 4.23 28.16
C ILE A 465 23.36 4.96 29.50
N PRO A 466 23.28 6.31 29.52
CA PRO A 466 23.10 7.02 30.77
C PRO A 466 21.76 6.64 31.40
N ASN A 467 21.77 6.29 32.69
CA ASN A 467 20.59 6.01 33.55
C ASN A 467 19.92 4.62 33.47
N VAL A 468 20.59 3.56 33.00
CA VAL A 468 20.06 2.16 33.11
C VAL A 468 20.52 1.44 34.39
N HIS A 469 21.51 1.97 35.11
CA HIS A 469 22.17 1.30 36.23
C HIS A 469 22.36 2.16 37.49
N ASN A 470 21.54 3.19 37.70
CA ASN A 470 21.52 3.91 38.98
C ASN A 470 20.26 3.60 39.77
#